data_AF-A0A6C0ESL9-F1
#
_entry.id   AF-A0A6C0ESL9-F1
#
_cell.length_a   1.000
_cell.length_b   1.000
_cell.length_c   1.000
_cell.angle_alpha   90.00
_cell.angle_beta   90.00
_cell.angle_gamma   90.00
#
_symmetry.space_group_name_H-M   'P 1'
#
loop_
_entity.id
_entity.type
_entity.pdbx_description
1 polymer ?
#
loop_
_entity_poly.entity_id
_entity_poly.type
_entity_poly.pdbx_seq_one_letter_code
_entity_poly.pdbx_strand_id
1 'polypeptide(L)'
;MTTIVTSYFQLNQSKASHLQYVEWMKNMLMIDTPMVIFCDEKSEEIIYTLRTGKHDKTRIIITNFKEFYSYKYANHFLEHYKMDKEQHVGHNMFLYMIWSEKSNFMKRAIELDPFKTEYFLWVDIGCFRRPNTEYINWPNPQKIKNIDKRKVLLLLVQSFTHDEWQCNRLEKLPSFQSANRIGGTMFGGGKDVLLKWHEKYYEMLEYFISINRFIGKDQSIINSVYLLNKQMCQLVTWQPGCPDPWFYLQEYLR
;
A
#
# COMPACT_ATOMS: atom_id res chain seq x y z
N MET A 1 7.44 18.15 -4.93
CA MET A 1 8.02 16.95 -5.60
C MET A 1 7.54 15.72 -4.86
N THR A 2 7.49 14.56 -5.51
CA THR A 2 6.85 13.34 -4.96
C THR A 2 7.79 12.15 -5.09
N THR A 3 7.82 11.28 -4.07
CA THR A 3 8.50 9.98 -4.13
C THR A 3 7.48 8.85 -4.12
N ILE A 4 7.61 7.91 -5.05
CA ILE A 4 6.85 6.66 -5.04
C ILE A 4 7.60 5.66 -4.15
N VAL A 5 6.86 4.97 -3.29
CA VAL A 5 7.38 3.90 -2.45
C VAL A 5 6.67 2.62 -2.86
N THR A 6 7.44 1.56 -3.05
CA THR A 6 6.90 0.26 -3.43
C THR A 6 7.77 -0.87 -2.87
N SER A 7 7.29 -2.10 -3.01
CA SER A 7 8.08 -3.26 -2.65
C SER A 7 7.81 -4.47 -3.54
N TYR A 8 8.80 -5.34 -3.66
CA TYR A 8 8.64 -6.65 -4.29
C TYR A 8 9.47 -7.71 -3.59
N PHE A 9 8.82 -8.80 -3.21
CA PHE A 9 9.44 -9.96 -2.59
C PHE A 9 8.96 -11.21 -3.33
N GLN A 10 9.88 -12.07 -3.73
CA GLN A 10 9.58 -13.31 -4.43
C GLN A 10 9.09 -14.35 -3.43
N LEU A 11 7.77 -14.53 -3.36
CA LEU A 11 7.14 -15.56 -2.55
C LEU A 11 6.99 -16.86 -3.34
N ASN A 12 7.22 -17.99 -2.69
CA ASN A 12 6.96 -19.32 -3.26
C ASN A 12 5.48 -19.53 -3.61
N GLN A 13 4.58 -18.89 -2.86
CA GLN A 13 3.14 -18.89 -3.09
C GLN A 13 2.67 -17.43 -3.15
N SER A 14 1.98 -17.06 -4.23
CA SER A 14 1.44 -15.71 -4.43
C SER A 14 0.23 -15.73 -5.36
N LYS A 15 -0.45 -14.57 -5.46
CA LYS A 15 -1.69 -14.41 -6.24
C LYS A 15 -1.51 -14.54 -7.77
N ALA A 16 -0.30 -14.29 -8.25
CA ALA A 16 0.06 -14.29 -9.66
C ALA A 16 1.47 -14.85 -9.81
N SER A 17 1.81 -15.40 -10.98
CA SER A 17 3.14 -15.98 -11.18
C SER A 17 4.24 -14.93 -11.14
N HIS A 18 5.47 -15.35 -10.84
CA HIS A 18 6.64 -14.46 -10.90
C HIS A 18 6.76 -13.77 -12.26
N LEU A 19 6.62 -14.51 -13.35
CA LEU A 19 6.65 -13.96 -14.71
C LEU A 19 5.58 -12.90 -14.95
N GLN A 20 4.37 -13.10 -14.42
CA GLN A 20 3.29 -12.12 -14.53
C GLN A 20 3.59 -10.85 -13.72
N TYR A 21 4.15 -10.99 -12.52
CA TYR A 21 4.61 -9.84 -11.75
C TYR A 21 5.76 -9.09 -12.42
N VAL A 22 6.67 -9.78 -13.12
CA VAL A 22 7.73 -9.14 -13.89
C VAL A 22 7.15 -8.27 -15.02
N GLU A 23 6.13 -8.75 -15.73
CA GLU A 23 5.45 -7.93 -16.76
C GLU A 23 4.77 -6.69 -16.16
N TRP A 24 4.10 -6.83 -15.00
CA TRP A 24 3.46 -5.70 -14.34
C TRP A 24 4.48 -4.71 -13.74
N MET A 25 5.53 -5.22 -13.09
CA MET A 25 6.57 -4.38 -12.49
C MET A 25 7.34 -3.62 -13.57
N LYS A 26 7.57 -4.23 -14.74
CA LYS A 26 8.20 -3.56 -15.88
C LYS A 26 7.45 -2.27 -16.24
N ASN A 27 6.12 -2.31 -16.32
CA ASN A 27 5.31 -1.13 -16.63
C ASN A 27 5.44 -0.04 -15.55
N MET A 28 5.42 -0.43 -14.27
CA MET A 28 5.56 0.52 -13.17
C MET A 28 6.97 1.13 -13.11
N LEU A 29 8.01 0.33 -13.27
CA LEU A 29 9.40 0.78 -13.15
C LEU A 29 9.83 1.66 -14.32
N MET A 30 9.08 1.72 -15.43
CA MET A 30 9.31 2.72 -16.49
C MET A 30 8.98 4.17 -16.08
N ILE A 31 8.21 4.39 -15.02
CA ILE A 31 7.77 5.73 -14.58
C ILE A 31 8.98 6.60 -14.17
N ASP A 32 9.10 7.81 -14.71
CA ASP A 32 10.22 8.76 -14.49
C ASP A 32 10.04 9.65 -13.24
N THR A 33 9.58 9.04 -12.15
CA THR A 33 9.43 9.69 -10.83
C THR A 33 10.43 9.07 -9.85
N PRO A 34 10.94 9.84 -8.86
CA PRO A 34 11.76 9.27 -7.80
C PRO A 34 11.11 8.09 -7.09
N MET A 35 11.85 6.99 -6.92
CA MET A 35 11.34 5.76 -6.31
C MET A 35 12.23 5.27 -5.15
N VAL A 36 11.59 4.87 -4.06
CA VAL A 36 12.20 4.02 -3.03
C VAL A 36 11.57 2.63 -3.16
N ILE A 37 12.40 1.61 -3.39
CA ILE A 37 11.96 0.24 -3.69
C ILE A 37 12.54 -0.71 -2.66
N PHE A 38 11.69 -1.35 -1.86
CA PHE A 38 12.10 -2.40 -0.92
C PHE A 38 12.00 -3.77 -1.58
N CYS A 39 13.03 -4.60 -1.46
CA CYS A 39 12.99 -5.94 -2.04
C CYS A 39 13.82 -6.97 -1.29
N ASP A 40 13.65 -8.24 -1.64
CA ASP A 40 14.63 -9.27 -1.28
C ASP A 40 15.87 -9.19 -2.18
N GLU A 41 16.94 -9.85 -1.74
CA GLU A 41 18.22 -9.92 -2.44
C GLU A 41 18.07 -10.49 -3.87
N LYS A 42 17.21 -11.51 -4.03
CA LYS A 42 16.96 -12.18 -5.32
C LYS A 42 16.27 -11.29 -6.35
N SER A 43 15.60 -10.24 -5.92
CA SER A 43 14.86 -9.32 -6.79
C SER A 43 15.64 -8.05 -7.13
N GLU A 44 16.78 -7.81 -6.48
CA GLU A 44 17.56 -6.58 -6.68
C GLU A 44 17.97 -6.42 -8.15
N GLU A 45 18.60 -7.45 -8.74
CA GLU A 45 19.17 -7.37 -10.09
C GLU A 45 18.11 -7.05 -11.16
N ILE A 46 16.94 -7.70 -11.06
CA ILE A 46 15.84 -7.46 -12.01
C ILE A 46 15.24 -6.06 -11.84
N ILE A 47 15.07 -5.58 -10.60
CA ILE A 47 14.58 -4.22 -10.34
C ILE A 47 15.58 -3.18 -10.84
N TYR A 48 16.88 -3.40 -10.57
CA TYR A 48 17.94 -2.54 -11.04
C TYR A 48 17.92 -2.46 -12.57
N THR A 49 17.88 -3.61 -13.25
CA THR A 49 17.82 -3.69 -14.71
C THR A 49 16.60 -2.98 -15.29
N LEU A 50 15.41 -3.18 -14.71
CA LEU A 50 14.17 -2.51 -15.14
C LEU A 50 14.17 -0.99 -14.88
N ARG A 51 15.10 -0.48 -14.05
CA ARG A 51 15.32 0.94 -13.77
C ARG A 51 16.53 1.53 -14.50
N THR A 52 17.07 0.84 -15.52
CA THR A 52 18.14 1.37 -16.39
C THR A 52 17.81 2.79 -16.86
N GLY A 53 18.77 3.70 -16.69
CA GLY A 53 18.63 5.12 -17.05
C GLY A 53 17.87 5.98 -16.04
N LYS A 54 17.47 5.43 -14.88
CA LYS A 54 16.77 6.14 -13.79
C LYS A 54 17.38 5.87 -12.41
N HIS A 55 18.62 5.40 -12.35
CA HIS A 55 19.27 5.02 -11.08
C HIS A 55 19.48 6.22 -10.15
N ASP A 56 19.74 7.40 -10.69
CA ASP A 56 19.81 8.68 -9.96
C ASP A 56 18.48 9.05 -9.27
N LYS A 57 17.36 8.56 -9.80
CA LYS A 57 16.00 8.71 -9.26
C LYS A 57 15.50 7.44 -8.56
N THR A 58 16.39 6.50 -8.21
CA THR A 58 15.98 5.21 -7.64
C THR A 58 16.84 4.84 -6.44
N ARG A 59 16.19 4.56 -5.31
CA ARG A 59 16.84 3.99 -4.14
C ARG A 59 16.27 2.59 -3.90
N ILE A 60 17.09 1.57 -4.18
CA ILE A 60 16.76 0.17 -3.85
C ILE A 60 17.25 -0.11 -2.43
N ILE A 61 16.42 -0.76 -1.63
CA ILE A 61 16.71 -1.16 -0.25
C ILE A 61 16.43 -2.65 -0.13
N ILE A 62 17.50 -3.44 -0.07
CA ILE A 62 17.40 -4.86 0.23
C ILE A 62 17.03 -5.01 1.70
N THR A 63 16.06 -5.87 1.99
CA THR A 63 15.62 -6.20 3.35
C THR A 63 15.00 -7.58 3.37
N ASN A 64 14.79 -8.15 4.55
CA ASN A 64 14.15 -9.45 4.70
C ASN A 64 13.03 -9.42 5.74
N PHE A 65 12.20 -10.47 5.75
CA PHE A 65 11.03 -10.55 6.64
C PHE A 65 11.35 -10.39 8.13
N LYS A 66 12.55 -10.76 8.61
CA LYS A 66 12.92 -10.61 10.03
C LYS A 66 13.21 -9.15 10.41
N GLU A 67 13.50 -8.31 9.43
CA GLU A 67 13.75 -6.88 9.60
C GLU A 67 12.48 -6.03 9.46
N PHE A 68 11.37 -6.66 9.09
CA PHE A 68 10.08 -5.97 9.01
C PHE A 68 9.64 -5.55 10.41
N TYR A 69 9.09 -4.35 10.54
CA TYR A 69 8.48 -3.91 11.78
C TYR A 69 7.32 -4.82 12.19
N SER A 70 6.55 -5.30 11.20
CA SER A 70 5.47 -6.27 11.41
C SER A 70 5.94 -7.67 11.82
N TYR A 71 7.25 -7.99 11.78
CA TYR A 71 7.76 -9.30 12.20
C TYR A 71 7.46 -9.62 13.65
N LYS A 72 7.32 -8.61 14.53
CA LYS A 72 6.89 -8.81 15.92
C LYS A 72 5.51 -9.47 16.06
N TYR A 73 4.69 -9.45 15.01
CA TYR A 73 3.37 -10.11 14.96
C TYR A 73 3.38 -11.44 14.18
N ALA A 74 4.55 -11.99 13.83
CA ALA A 74 4.66 -13.19 13.01
C ALA A 74 3.85 -14.39 13.54
N ASN A 75 3.83 -14.60 14.86
CA ASN A 75 3.04 -15.66 15.48
C ASN A 75 1.53 -15.46 15.24
N HIS A 76 1.03 -14.23 15.37
CA HIS A 76 -0.37 -13.94 15.08
C HIS A 76 -0.71 -14.10 13.59
N PHE A 77 0.20 -13.74 12.68
CA PHE A 77 0.00 -14.03 11.25
C PHE A 77 -0.06 -15.53 10.96
N LEU A 78 0.77 -16.33 11.62
CA LEU A 78 0.76 -17.79 11.49
C LEU A 78 -0.54 -18.40 12.04
N GLU A 79 -1.04 -17.92 13.18
CA GLU A 79 -2.31 -18.36 13.76
C GLU A 79 -3.49 -17.98 12.86
N HIS A 80 -3.55 -16.73 12.42
CA HIS A 80 -4.61 -16.22 11.55
C HIS A 80 -4.58 -16.85 10.17
N TYR A 81 -3.41 -17.23 9.65
CA TYR A 81 -3.32 -17.98 8.41
C TYR A 81 -4.20 -19.24 8.46
N LYS A 82 -4.21 -19.97 9.58
CA LYS A 82 -5.06 -21.17 9.76
C LYS A 82 -6.57 -20.90 9.66
N MET A 83 -6.99 -19.64 9.83
CA MET A 83 -8.39 -19.21 9.76
C MET A 83 -8.75 -18.59 8.41
N ASP A 84 -7.76 -18.32 7.55
CA ASP A 84 -7.99 -17.67 6.27
C ASP A 84 -8.65 -18.63 5.28
N LYS A 85 -9.79 -18.20 4.72
CA LYS A 85 -10.51 -18.96 3.68
C LYS A 85 -9.91 -18.72 2.29
N GLU A 86 -9.09 -17.69 2.13
CA GLU A 86 -8.49 -17.25 0.87
C GLU A 86 -7.08 -17.83 0.62
N GLN A 87 -6.62 -18.82 1.41
CA GLN A 87 -5.33 -19.50 1.18
C GLN A 87 -5.19 -20.04 -0.25
N HIS A 88 -6.29 -20.55 -0.81
CA HIS A 88 -6.35 -21.16 -2.14
C HIS A 88 -6.08 -20.15 -3.28
N VAL A 89 -6.24 -18.84 -3.05
CA VAL A 89 -5.89 -17.78 -4.01
C VAL A 89 -4.51 -17.16 -3.73
N GLY A 90 -3.66 -17.86 -2.97
CA GLY A 90 -2.27 -17.49 -2.75
C GLY A 90 -2.02 -16.59 -1.54
N HIS A 91 -3.02 -16.40 -0.67
CA HIS A 91 -2.80 -15.78 0.65
C HIS A 91 -1.87 -16.65 1.48
N ASN A 92 -0.95 -16.00 2.21
CA ASN A 92 -0.03 -16.66 3.14
C ASN A 92 0.52 -15.65 4.14
N MET A 93 1.15 -16.13 5.22
CA MET A 93 1.67 -15.26 6.28
C MET A 93 2.66 -14.21 5.80
N PHE A 94 3.52 -14.53 4.81
CA PHE A 94 4.50 -13.58 4.29
C PHE A 94 3.82 -12.46 3.49
N LEU A 95 2.74 -12.80 2.77
CA LEU A 95 1.93 -11.79 2.09
C LEU A 95 1.22 -10.86 3.10
N TYR A 96 0.72 -11.39 4.22
CA TYR A 96 0.14 -10.57 5.29
C TYR A 96 1.16 -9.60 5.88
N MET A 97 2.40 -10.07 6.06
CA MET A 97 3.49 -9.23 6.52
C MET A 97 3.78 -8.11 5.53
N ILE A 98 3.90 -8.39 4.22
CA ILE A 98 4.09 -7.35 3.19
C ILE A 98 2.96 -6.32 3.23
N TRP A 99 1.70 -6.77 3.30
CA TRP A 99 0.55 -5.87 3.39
C TRP A 99 0.55 -5.01 4.64
N SER A 100 0.94 -5.59 5.78
CA SER A 100 1.05 -4.87 7.04
C SER A 100 2.27 -3.95 7.10
N GLU A 101 3.31 -4.23 6.30
CA GLU A 101 4.57 -3.49 6.29
C GLU A 101 4.51 -2.22 5.43
N LYS A 102 3.52 -2.08 4.54
CA LYS A 102 3.36 -0.92 3.64
C LYS A 102 3.52 0.41 4.36
N SER A 103 2.88 0.55 5.52
CA SER A 103 2.96 1.79 6.29
C SER A 103 4.34 2.04 6.90
N ASN A 104 5.06 0.99 7.29
CA ASN A 104 6.43 1.11 7.78
C ASN A 104 7.45 1.33 6.65
N PHE A 105 7.24 0.74 5.47
CA PHE A 105 8.02 1.09 4.27
C PHE A 105 7.89 2.57 3.92
N MET A 106 6.67 3.12 4.00
CA MET A 106 6.44 4.55 3.83
C MET A 106 7.22 5.37 4.86
N LYS A 107 7.13 5.03 6.15
CA LYS A 107 7.90 5.68 7.23
C LYS A 107 9.40 5.63 6.95
N ARG A 108 9.96 4.46 6.64
CA ARG A 108 11.39 4.28 6.32
C ARG A 108 11.83 5.13 5.13
N ALA A 109 11.02 5.21 4.08
CA ALA A 109 11.31 6.04 2.91
C ALA A 109 11.29 7.54 3.23
N ILE A 110 10.34 7.97 4.08
CA ILE A 110 10.24 9.35 4.58
C ILE A 110 11.44 9.71 5.46
N GLU A 111 11.88 8.82 6.34
CA GLU A 111 13.01 9.07 7.24
C GLU A 111 14.35 9.08 6.49
N LEU A 112 14.48 8.28 5.43
CA LEU A 112 15.65 8.29 4.56
C LEU A 112 15.71 9.54 3.67
N ASP A 113 14.54 9.99 3.20
CA ASP A 113 14.32 11.15 2.32
C ASP A 113 15.41 11.37 1.23
N PRO A 114 15.74 10.36 0.41
CA PRO A 114 16.90 10.43 -0.49
C PRO A 114 16.73 11.49 -1.60
N PHE A 115 15.50 11.91 -1.86
CA PHE A 115 15.14 12.85 -2.92
C PHE A 115 14.58 14.18 -2.39
N LYS A 116 14.55 14.38 -1.07
CA LYS A 116 14.08 15.61 -0.41
C LYS A 116 12.69 16.03 -0.87
N THR A 117 11.74 15.10 -0.84
CA THR A 117 10.38 15.32 -1.36
C THR A 117 9.39 15.64 -0.24
N GLU A 118 8.28 16.28 -0.61
CA GLU A 118 7.23 16.66 0.36
C GLU A 118 6.11 15.62 0.44
N TYR A 119 5.87 14.93 -0.68
CA TYR A 119 4.80 13.95 -0.83
C TYR A 119 5.36 12.57 -1.09
N PHE A 120 4.71 11.57 -0.50
CA PHE A 120 5.04 10.17 -0.71
C PHE A 120 3.77 9.42 -1.11
N LEU A 121 3.90 8.49 -2.07
CA LEU A 121 2.82 7.61 -2.49
C LEU A 121 3.26 6.16 -2.35
N TRP A 122 2.54 5.37 -1.57
CA TRP A 122 2.60 3.92 -1.68
C TRP A 122 1.92 3.48 -2.96
N VAL A 123 2.55 2.57 -3.69
CA VAL A 123 1.98 1.94 -4.87
C VAL A 123 2.39 0.47 -4.91
N ASP A 124 1.44 -0.45 -4.88
CA ASP A 124 1.73 -1.88 -5.06
C ASP A 124 2.38 -2.10 -6.43
N ILE A 125 3.49 -2.84 -6.49
CA ILE A 125 4.33 -2.91 -7.69
C ILE A 125 3.62 -3.48 -8.92
N GLY A 126 2.57 -4.28 -8.70
CA GLY A 126 1.75 -4.91 -9.73
C GLY A 126 0.57 -4.08 -10.23
N CYS A 127 0.44 -2.80 -9.87
CA CYS A 127 -0.72 -2.00 -10.24
C CYS A 127 -0.77 -1.66 -11.73
N PHE A 128 0.38 -1.50 -12.40
CA PHE A 128 0.43 -1.09 -13.81
C PHE A 128 0.40 -2.33 -14.71
N ARG A 129 -0.80 -2.85 -14.98
CA ARG A 129 -1.00 -4.14 -15.66
C ARG A 129 -0.99 -4.08 -17.20
N ARG A 130 -0.86 -2.89 -17.78
CA ARG A 130 -0.83 -2.66 -19.23
C ARG A 130 0.46 -1.96 -19.62
N PRO A 131 0.94 -2.13 -20.87
CA PRO A 131 2.09 -1.39 -21.39
C PRO A 131 1.97 0.10 -21.03
N ASN A 132 2.95 0.59 -20.28
CA ASN A 132 2.90 1.96 -19.77
C ASN A 132 3.31 2.95 -20.86
N THR A 133 2.31 3.40 -21.63
CA THR A 133 2.43 4.49 -22.61
C THR A 133 1.91 5.83 -22.07
N GLU A 134 1.04 5.80 -21.06
CA GLU A 134 0.33 6.99 -20.55
C GLU A 134 0.82 7.47 -19.18
N TYR A 135 1.57 6.64 -18.44
CA TYR A 135 1.97 6.88 -17.06
C TYR A 135 3.47 7.16 -16.90
N ILE A 136 4.22 7.38 -17.98
CA ILE A 136 5.67 7.61 -17.90
C ILE A 136 6.00 8.77 -16.95
N ASN A 137 5.20 9.84 -16.93
CA ASN A 137 5.39 10.98 -16.03
C ASN A 137 4.44 10.98 -14.82
N TRP A 138 3.93 9.80 -14.44
CA TRP A 138 3.01 9.66 -13.30
C TRP A 138 3.77 9.74 -11.95
N PRO A 139 3.18 10.32 -10.89
CA PRO A 139 1.93 11.06 -10.89
C PRO A 139 2.10 12.48 -11.42
N ASN A 140 1.00 13.05 -11.90
CA ASN A 140 0.92 14.45 -12.31
C ASN A 140 1.30 15.39 -11.15
N PRO A 141 2.37 16.19 -11.29
CA PRO A 141 2.84 17.05 -10.21
C PRO A 141 1.79 18.06 -9.74
N GLN A 142 0.92 18.55 -10.63
CA GLN A 142 -0.11 19.51 -10.26
C GLN A 142 -1.23 18.86 -9.43
N LYS A 143 -1.61 17.62 -9.77
CA LYS A 143 -2.58 16.88 -8.97
C LYS A 143 -2.04 16.54 -7.59
N ILE A 144 -0.76 16.19 -7.48
CA ILE A 144 -0.14 15.96 -6.16
C ILE A 144 -0.14 17.23 -5.31
N LYS A 145 0.18 18.40 -5.89
CA LYS A 145 0.12 19.67 -5.17
C LYS A 145 -1.28 20.03 -4.65
N ASN A 146 -2.33 19.47 -5.25
CA ASN A 146 -3.71 19.69 -4.82
C ASN A 146 -4.15 18.76 -3.67
N ILE A 147 -3.35 17.75 -3.30
CA ILE A 147 -3.60 16.93 -2.11
C ILE A 147 -3.31 17.78 -0.88
N ASP A 148 -4.25 17.87 0.08
CA ASP A 148 -3.96 18.52 1.36
C ASP A 148 -2.86 17.73 2.08
N LYS A 149 -1.68 18.36 2.27
CA LYS A 149 -0.53 17.73 2.94
C LYS A 149 -0.80 17.22 4.37
N ARG A 150 -1.91 17.64 4.99
CA ARG A 150 -2.35 17.18 6.31
C ARG A 150 -3.31 15.99 6.23
N LYS A 151 -3.60 15.49 5.03
CA LYS A 151 -4.52 14.38 4.78
C LYS A 151 -3.84 13.23 4.04
N VAL A 152 -4.22 12.01 4.41
CA VAL A 152 -3.89 10.80 3.66
C VAL A 152 -4.92 10.63 2.56
N LEU A 153 -4.46 10.64 1.31
CA LEU A 153 -5.25 10.28 0.15
C LEU A 153 -5.52 8.78 0.15
N LEU A 154 -6.79 8.40 0.11
CA LEU A 154 -7.27 7.02 0.09
C LEU A 154 -8.32 6.85 -1.02
N LEU A 155 -8.38 5.65 -1.60
CA LEU A 155 -9.35 5.29 -2.63
C LEU A 155 -10.60 4.66 -2.03
N LEU A 156 -11.75 5.29 -2.15
CA LEU A 156 -13.05 4.69 -1.84
C LEU A 156 -13.57 3.92 -3.07
N VAL A 157 -13.48 2.60 -3.00
CA VAL A 157 -13.93 1.66 -4.05
C VAL A 157 -15.42 1.37 -3.92
N GLN A 158 -15.90 1.25 -2.68
CA GLN A 158 -17.31 1.05 -2.37
C GLN A 158 -17.71 1.93 -1.19
N SER A 159 -18.89 2.54 -1.27
CA SER A 159 -19.45 3.36 -0.19
C SER A 159 -19.60 2.56 1.10
N PHE A 160 -19.23 3.18 2.22
CA PHE A 160 -19.61 2.69 3.55
C PHE A 160 -21.14 2.67 3.67
N THR A 161 -21.68 1.68 4.37
CA THR A 161 -23.12 1.72 4.74
C THR A 161 -23.37 2.86 5.73
N HIS A 162 -24.64 3.22 5.93
CA HIS A 162 -25.00 4.23 6.92
C HIS A 162 -24.45 3.88 8.31
N ASP A 163 -24.65 2.64 8.76
CA ASP A 163 -24.20 2.19 10.08
C ASP A 163 -22.66 2.17 10.22
N GLU A 164 -21.96 1.71 9.18
CA GLU A 164 -20.50 1.75 9.15
C GLU A 164 -19.98 3.19 9.25
N TRP A 165 -20.59 4.12 8.50
CA TRP A 165 -20.18 5.52 8.47
C TRP A 165 -20.35 6.22 9.82
N GLN A 166 -21.45 5.93 10.52
CA GLN A 166 -21.74 6.47 11.86
C GLN A 166 -20.83 5.91 12.95
N CYS A 167 -20.08 4.84 12.67
CA CYS A 167 -19.13 4.30 13.63
C CYS A 167 -18.00 5.31 13.91
N ASN A 168 -17.91 5.70 15.19
CA ASN A 168 -16.88 6.58 15.75
C ASN A 168 -16.29 6.02 17.05
N ARG A 169 -16.55 4.74 17.34
CA ARG A 169 -16.14 4.06 18.57
C ARG A 169 -15.43 2.76 18.27
N LEU A 170 -14.33 2.52 18.99
CA LEU A 170 -13.41 1.42 18.76
C LEU A 170 -14.09 0.05 18.95
N GLU A 171 -14.94 -0.07 19.98
CA GLU A 171 -15.67 -1.31 20.32
C GLU A 171 -16.80 -1.65 19.33
N LYS A 172 -17.22 -0.69 18.50
CA LYS A 172 -18.30 -0.86 17.50
C LYS A 172 -17.79 -1.00 16.07
N LEU A 173 -16.48 -1.11 15.89
CA LEU A 173 -15.89 -1.21 14.55
C LEU A 173 -16.42 -2.42 13.78
N PRO A 174 -16.95 -2.21 12.56
CA PRO A 174 -17.32 -3.30 11.66
C PRO A 174 -16.14 -4.23 11.40
N SER A 175 -16.41 -5.51 11.13
CA SER A 175 -15.35 -6.51 10.90
C SER A 175 -14.53 -6.24 9.64
N PHE A 176 -15.18 -5.80 8.56
CA PHE A 176 -14.60 -5.62 7.21
C PHE A 176 -13.89 -6.85 6.61
N GLN A 177 -13.92 -8.01 7.27
CA GLN A 177 -13.26 -9.23 6.78
C GLN A 177 -13.71 -9.61 5.36
N SER A 178 -15.01 -9.51 5.07
CA SER A 178 -15.62 -9.80 3.76
C SER A 178 -16.08 -8.56 2.99
N ALA A 179 -15.83 -7.36 3.52
CA ALA A 179 -16.36 -6.11 2.97
C ALA A 179 -15.26 -5.07 2.84
N ASN A 180 -14.79 -4.83 1.62
CA ASN A 180 -13.76 -3.84 1.34
C ASN A 180 -14.40 -2.54 0.87
N ARG A 181 -14.15 -1.42 1.58
CA ARG A 181 -14.58 -0.08 1.16
C ARG A 181 -13.43 0.71 0.54
N ILE A 182 -12.29 0.71 1.22
CA ILE A 182 -11.07 1.41 0.80
C ILE A 182 -10.09 0.45 0.11
N GLY A 183 -9.48 0.90 -0.98
CA GLY A 183 -8.41 0.19 -1.68
C GLY A 183 -7.09 0.22 -0.91
N GLY A 184 -6.38 -0.91 -0.86
CA GLY A 184 -5.05 -1.02 -0.23
C GLY A 184 -3.87 -0.92 -1.21
N THR A 185 -4.16 -0.76 -2.50
CA THR A 185 -3.19 -0.80 -3.61
C THR A 185 -2.37 0.47 -3.72
N MET A 186 -2.96 1.62 -3.37
CA MET A 186 -2.33 2.93 -3.41
C MET A 186 -2.86 3.81 -2.29
N PHE A 187 -1.97 4.58 -1.66
CA PHE A 187 -2.31 5.67 -0.74
C PHE A 187 -1.13 6.63 -0.67
N GLY A 188 -1.33 7.82 -0.12
CA GLY A 188 -0.21 8.75 0.07
C GLY A 188 -0.63 10.08 0.63
N GLY A 189 0.29 11.04 0.66
CA GLY A 189 0.05 12.34 1.29
C GLY A 189 1.36 13.05 1.63
N GLY A 190 1.26 14.06 2.49
CA GLY A 190 2.44 14.74 3.02
C GLY A 190 3.20 13.86 4.02
N LYS A 191 4.52 14.04 4.12
CA LYS A 191 5.37 13.26 5.04
C LYS A 191 4.84 13.20 6.49
N ASP A 192 4.43 14.34 7.05
CA ASP A 192 4.05 14.42 8.47
C ASP A 192 2.74 13.67 8.77
N VAL A 193 1.76 13.73 7.85
CA VAL A 193 0.50 12.97 8.03
C VAL A 193 0.71 11.48 7.80
N LEU A 194 1.66 11.09 6.94
CA LEU A 194 1.98 9.69 6.71
C LEU A 194 2.72 9.03 7.90
N LEU A 195 3.51 9.80 8.65
CA LEU A 195 4.07 9.34 9.92
C LEU A 195 2.97 9.11 10.97
N LYS A 196 1.97 10.00 11.05
CA LYS A 196 0.78 9.79 11.91
C LYS A 196 -0.06 8.61 11.43
N TRP A 197 -0.19 8.42 10.13
CA TRP A 197 -0.87 7.26 9.54
C TRP A 197 -0.21 5.96 9.97
N HIS A 198 1.12 5.91 9.97
CA HIS A 198 1.87 4.75 10.49
C HIS A 198 1.51 4.42 11.94
N GLU A 199 1.48 5.41 12.83
CA GLU A 199 1.07 5.22 14.21
C GLU A 199 -0.36 4.66 14.29
N LYS A 200 -1.33 5.30 13.61
CA LYS A 200 -2.73 4.86 13.62
C LYS A 200 -2.96 3.50 13.00
N TYR A 201 -2.20 3.15 11.96
CA TYR A 201 -2.28 1.83 11.35
C TYR A 201 -1.87 0.73 12.33
N TYR A 202 -0.72 0.89 13.01
CA TYR A 202 -0.25 -0.13 13.94
C TYR A 202 -1.00 -0.14 15.27
N GLU A 203 -1.49 1.02 15.77
CA GLU A 203 -2.45 1.06 16.89
C GLU A 203 -3.69 0.20 16.58
N MET A 204 -4.24 0.32 15.36
CA MET A 204 -5.40 -0.45 14.94
C MET A 204 -5.10 -1.94 14.74
N LEU A 205 -3.93 -2.26 14.18
CA LEU A 205 -3.47 -3.64 14.03
C LEU A 205 -3.33 -4.32 15.40
N GLU A 206 -2.69 -3.64 16.36
CA GLU A 206 -2.51 -4.13 17.73
C GLU A 206 -3.85 -4.26 18.46
N TYR A 207 -4.78 -3.33 18.25
CA TYR A 207 -6.15 -3.48 18.75
C TYR A 207 -6.82 -4.73 18.19
N PHE A 208 -6.72 -4.98 16.87
CA PHE A 208 -7.30 -6.18 16.26
C PHE A 208 -6.73 -7.46 16.87
N ILE A 209 -5.41 -7.51 17.11
CA ILE A 209 -4.78 -8.63 17.84
C ILE A 209 -5.39 -8.79 19.23
N SER A 210 -5.54 -7.70 19.99
CA SER A 210 -6.04 -7.74 21.38
C SER A 210 -7.46 -8.31 21.53
N ILE A 211 -8.27 -8.22 20.47
CA ILE A 211 -9.63 -8.77 20.42
C ILE A 211 -9.75 -10.01 19.52
N ASN A 212 -8.63 -10.65 19.19
CA ASN A 212 -8.54 -11.84 18.34
C ASN A 212 -9.25 -11.68 16.98
N ARG A 213 -9.10 -10.51 16.35
CA ARG A 213 -9.64 -10.19 15.03
C ARG A 213 -8.57 -10.40 13.95
N PHE A 214 -8.98 -10.99 12.82
CA PHE A 214 -8.10 -11.31 11.70
C PHE A 214 -7.31 -10.08 11.18
N ILE A 215 -5.99 -10.17 11.20
CA ILE A 215 -5.05 -9.15 10.69
C ILE A 215 -4.37 -9.51 9.37
N GLY A 216 -4.75 -10.62 8.73
CA GLY A 216 -4.14 -11.06 7.46
C GLY A 216 -4.58 -10.25 6.24
N LYS A 217 -5.26 -9.11 6.42
CA LYS A 217 -5.77 -8.26 5.34
C LYS A 217 -5.68 -6.80 5.75
N ASP A 218 -4.83 -6.04 5.07
CA ASP A 218 -4.61 -4.61 5.33
C ASP A 218 -5.88 -3.78 5.20
N GLN A 219 -6.74 -4.09 4.23
CA GLN A 219 -7.96 -3.31 3.97
C GLN A 219 -8.90 -3.22 5.18
N SER A 220 -9.02 -4.27 6.00
CA SER A 220 -9.85 -4.24 7.21
C SER A 220 -9.32 -3.23 8.23
N ILE A 221 -7.99 -3.14 8.34
CA ILE A 221 -7.30 -2.18 9.21
C ILE A 221 -7.47 -0.77 8.63
N ILE A 222 -7.22 -0.58 7.32
CA ILE A 222 -7.37 0.71 6.62
C ILE A 222 -8.79 1.29 6.78
N ASN A 223 -9.83 0.47 6.56
CA ASN A 223 -11.23 0.90 6.74
C ASN A 223 -11.48 1.38 8.18
N SER A 224 -10.94 0.66 9.17
CA SER A 224 -11.13 0.96 10.59
C SER A 224 -10.38 2.21 11.04
N VAL A 225 -9.13 2.38 10.56
CA VAL A 225 -8.35 3.60 10.78
C VAL A 225 -9.08 4.80 10.19
N TYR A 226 -9.59 4.68 8.95
CA TYR A 226 -10.35 5.74 8.31
C TYR A 226 -11.58 6.14 9.14
N LEU A 227 -12.41 5.18 9.57
CA LEU A 227 -13.65 5.47 10.28
C LEU A 227 -13.42 6.24 11.60
N LEU A 228 -12.33 5.96 12.30
CA LEU A 228 -11.98 6.65 13.55
C LEU A 228 -11.15 7.93 13.33
N ASN A 229 -10.57 8.13 12.15
CA ASN A 229 -9.67 9.25 11.85
C ASN A 229 -10.08 9.99 10.57
N LYS A 230 -11.39 10.14 10.32
CA LYS A 230 -11.93 10.70 9.06
C LYS A 230 -11.31 12.05 8.67
N GLN A 231 -11.07 12.93 9.65
CA GLN A 231 -10.49 14.26 9.41
C GLN A 231 -9.03 14.22 8.90
N MET A 232 -8.30 13.14 9.21
CA MET A 232 -6.93 12.89 8.75
C MET A 232 -6.89 12.35 7.32
N CYS A 233 -8.04 12.03 6.71
CA CYS A 233 -8.09 11.37 5.42
C CYS A 233 -8.83 12.20 4.37
N GLN A 234 -8.43 12.03 3.12
CA GLN A 234 -9.13 12.52 1.94
C GLN A 234 -9.51 11.31 1.10
N LEU A 235 -10.82 11.09 0.91
CA LEU A 235 -11.31 10.04 0.03
C LEU A 235 -11.42 10.53 -1.41
N VAL A 236 -10.95 9.70 -2.33
CA VAL A 236 -11.28 9.78 -3.75
C VAL A 236 -12.22 8.64 -4.06
N THR A 237 -13.44 8.95 -4.49
CA THR A 237 -14.42 7.93 -4.89
C THR A 237 -14.14 7.50 -6.32
N TRP A 238 -14.05 6.19 -6.54
CA TRP A 238 -13.99 5.63 -7.90
C TRP A 238 -15.15 6.15 -8.75
N GLN A 239 -14.86 6.46 -10.02
CA GLN A 239 -15.84 6.90 -11.00
C GLN A 239 -15.98 5.86 -12.13
N PRO A 240 -17.19 5.65 -12.67
CA PRO A 240 -17.41 4.81 -13.85
C PRO A 240 -16.49 5.23 -15.00
N GLY A 241 -15.92 4.24 -15.71
CA GLY A 241 -15.02 4.46 -16.85
C GLY A 241 -13.59 3.96 -16.62
N CYS A 242 -13.17 3.75 -15.37
CA CYS A 242 -11.93 3.03 -15.07
C CYS A 242 -12.19 1.50 -15.05
N PRO A 243 -11.47 0.69 -15.84
CA PRO A 243 -11.73 -0.75 -15.96
C PRO A 243 -11.60 -1.54 -14.66
N ASP A 244 -10.65 -1.17 -13.80
CA ASP A 244 -10.42 -1.82 -12.51
C ASP A 244 -10.60 -0.79 -11.39
N PRO A 245 -11.68 -0.85 -10.60
CA PRO A 245 -11.95 0.14 -9.58
C PRO A 245 -10.89 0.17 -8.48
N TRP A 246 -10.11 -0.91 -8.31
CA TRP A 246 -9.03 -0.98 -7.32
C TRP A 246 -7.79 -0.17 -7.73
N PHE A 247 -7.69 0.28 -8.98
CA PHE A 247 -6.55 1.05 -9.49
C PHE A 247 -6.89 2.48 -9.90
N TYR A 248 -8.08 2.97 -9.52
CA TYR A 248 -8.55 4.29 -9.93
C TYR A 248 -7.61 5.46 -9.58
N LEU A 249 -6.79 5.33 -8.53
CA LEU A 249 -5.81 6.36 -8.19
C LEU A 249 -4.76 6.57 -9.29
N GLN A 250 -4.54 5.60 -10.19
CA GLN A 250 -3.74 5.80 -11.40
C GLN A 250 -4.33 6.91 -12.27
N GLU A 251 -5.58 6.77 -12.68
CA GLU A 251 -6.30 7.74 -13.51
C GLU A 251 -6.54 9.06 -12.76
N TYR A 252 -6.90 8.99 -11.47
CA TYR A 252 -7.09 10.18 -10.67
C TYR A 252 -5.83 11.02 -10.59
N LEU A 253 -4.63 10.42 -10.49
CA LEU A 253 -3.35 11.12 -10.37
C LEU A 253 -2.57 11.28 -11.70
N ARG A 254 -3.09 10.81 -12.83
CA ARG A 254 -2.51 11.03 -14.17
C ARG A 254 -2.68 12.48 -14.63
#